data_AF-A0A1Y1Q2A3-F1
#
_entry.id   AF-A0A1Y1Q2A3-F1
#
_cell.length_a   1.000
_cell.length_b   1.000
_cell.length_c   1.000
_cell.angle_alpha   90.00
_cell.angle_beta   90.00
_cell.angle_gamma   90.00
#
_symmetry.space_group_name_H-M   'P 1'
#
loop_
_entity.id
_entity.type
_entity.pdbx_description
1 polymer ?
#
loop_
_entity_poly.entity_id
_entity_poly.type
_entity_poly.pdbx_seq_one_letter_code
_entity_poly.pdbx_strand_id
1 'polypeptide(L)'
;MKPLNPKTHDSLFKWLITSFTREFFAHYFPTLQLGAYSFIDKEFLSKYEALKESLKGDLFLLMEVDIDGDFQEVAIQIEHQSEREDLSERLFEYLCYVWLLKRKPVWSIVIYT
;
A
#
# COMPACT_ATOMS: atom_id res chain seq x y z
N MET A 1 16.68 8.95 9.06
CA MET A 1 16.18 9.12 10.45
C MET A 1 15.18 8.02 10.74
N LYS A 2 15.34 7.26 11.84
CA LYS A 2 14.30 6.30 12.27
C LYS A 2 13.06 7.10 12.72
N PRO A 3 11.85 6.80 12.23
CA PRO A 3 10.67 7.56 12.61
C PRO A 3 10.35 7.37 14.11
N LEU A 4 9.88 8.42 14.80
CA LEU A 4 9.51 8.36 16.23
C LEU A 4 8.26 7.49 16.45
N ASN A 5 8.28 6.62 17.47
CA ASN A 5 7.14 5.80 17.89
C ASN A 5 5.99 6.67 18.48
N PRO A 6 4.79 6.71 17.85
CA PRO A 6 3.69 7.56 18.30
C PRO A 6 2.74 6.87 19.31
N LYS A 7 2.03 7.67 20.13
CA LYS A 7 1.29 7.20 21.32
C LYS A 7 -0.10 6.60 21.08
N THR A 8 -0.71 6.77 19.90
CA THR A 8 -2.06 6.23 19.60
C THR A 8 -1.98 5.00 18.71
N HIS A 9 -2.93 4.08 18.84
CA HIS A 9 -2.97 2.83 18.05
C HIS A 9 -2.92 3.10 16.53
N ASP A 10 -3.71 4.05 16.03
CA ASP A 10 -3.73 4.44 14.61
C ASP A 10 -2.37 4.99 14.14
N SER A 11 -1.76 5.87 14.93
CA SER A 11 -0.45 6.44 14.56
C SER A 11 0.64 5.38 14.62
N LEU A 12 0.59 4.46 15.59
CA LEU A 12 1.58 3.39 15.73
C LEU A 12 1.47 2.39 14.58
N PHE A 13 0.25 2.06 14.17
CA PHE A 13 -0.02 1.25 12.99
C PHE A 13 0.51 1.92 11.72
N LYS A 14 0.17 3.19 11.48
CA LYS A 14 0.69 3.94 10.32
C LYS A 14 2.21 3.99 10.30
N TRP A 15 2.82 4.25 11.46
CA TRP A 15 4.27 4.24 11.63
C TRP A 15 4.89 2.89 11.26
N LEU A 16 4.27 1.79 11.71
CA LEU A 16 4.75 0.44 11.42
C LEU A 16 4.68 0.14 9.93
N ILE A 17 3.54 0.43 9.28
CA ILE A 17 3.36 0.19 7.85
C ILE A 17 4.32 1.05 7.03
N THR A 18 4.50 2.31 7.38
CA THR A 18 5.51 3.17 6.72
C THR A 18 6.92 2.61 6.87
N SER A 19 7.30 2.19 8.08
CA SER A 19 8.63 1.67 8.36
C SER A 19 8.88 0.38 7.58
N PHE A 20 7.93 -0.56 7.64
CA PHE A 20 7.95 -1.79 6.88
C PHE A 20 8.11 -1.52 5.38
N THR A 21 7.27 -0.65 4.81
CA THR A 21 7.29 -0.39 3.36
C THR A 21 8.63 0.22 2.93
N ARG A 22 9.18 1.16 3.71
CA ARG A 22 10.50 1.74 3.44
C ARG A 22 11.62 0.70 3.51
N GLU A 23 11.63 -0.15 4.52
CA GLU A 23 12.64 -1.20 4.68
C GLU A 23 12.52 -2.27 3.58
N PHE A 24 11.30 -2.64 3.19
CA PHE A 24 11.04 -3.55 2.08
C PHE A 24 11.64 -3.03 0.77
N PHE A 25 11.32 -1.79 0.38
CA PHE A 25 11.85 -1.21 -0.86
C PHE A 25 13.35 -0.99 -0.79
N ALA A 26 13.90 -0.56 0.35
CA ALA A 26 15.34 -0.44 0.50
C ALA A 26 16.08 -1.78 0.36
N HIS A 27 15.44 -2.89 0.74
CA HIS A 27 16.02 -4.23 0.63
C HIS A 27 15.92 -4.78 -0.80
N TYR A 28 14.73 -4.76 -1.39
CA TYR A 28 14.47 -5.40 -2.69
C TYR A 28 14.74 -4.48 -3.89
N PHE A 29 14.70 -3.16 -3.71
CA PHE A 29 14.87 -2.14 -4.75
C PHE A 29 15.83 -1.03 -4.28
N PRO A 30 17.10 -1.35 -3.95
CA PRO A 30 18.01 -0.44 -3.26
C PRO A 30 18.36 0.84 -4.04
N THR A 31 18.16 0.85 -5.36
CA THR A 31 18.41 2.03 -6.22
C THR A 31 17.22 2.98 -6.30
N LEU A 32 16.06 2.56 -5.81
CA LEU A 32 14.80 3.29 -5.90
C LEU A 32 14.73 4.34 -4.78
N GLN A 33 14.49 5.61 -5.12
CA GLN A 33 14.31 6.66 -4.12
C GLN A 33 12.84 6.82 -3.76
N LEU A 34 12.55 6.94 -2.46
CA LEU A 34 11.20 7.03 -1.92
C LEU A 34 10.93 8.41 -1.34
N GLY A 35 9.87 9.06 -1.79
CA GLY A 35 9.43 10.37 -1.35
C GLY A 35 8.36 10.32 -0.24
N ALA A 36 7.35 11.18 -0.38
CA ALA A 36 6.21 11.26 0.53
C ALA A 36 5.29 10.03 0.42
N TYR A 37 4.44 9.85 1.42
CA TYR A 37 3.44 8.79 1.44
C TYR A 37 2.13 9.27 2.09
N SER A 38 1.00 8.67 1.69
CA SER A 38 -0.31 8.92 2.30
C SER A 38 -1.21 7.68 2.25
N PHE A 39 -2.06 7.49 3.26
CA PHE A 39 -3.00 6.35 3.33
C PHE A 39 -4.31 6.70 2.62
N ILE A 40 -4.84 5.78 1.81
CA ILE A 40 -6.07 6.00 1.02
C ILE A 40 -7.21 5.04 1.39
N ASP A 41 -7.08 4.24 2.44
CA ASP A 41 -8.04 3.21 2.84
C ASP A 41 -9.47 3.75 3.00
N LYS A 42 -9.61 4.92 3.66
CA LYS A 42 -10.91 5.55 3.89
C LYS A 42 -11.59 5.99 2.60
N GLU A 43 -10.81 6.53 1.66
CA GLU A 43 -11.32 6.95 0.36
C GLU A 43 -11.76 5.74 -0.45
N PHE A 44 -10.99 4.66 -0.37
CA PHE A 44 -11.30 3.38 -1.01
C PHE A 44 -12.61 2.77 -0.50
N LEU A 45 -12.73 2.59 0.83
CA LEU A 45 -13.89 1.98 1.48
C LEU A 45 -15.18 2.80 1.33
N SER A 46 -15.06 4.13 1.19
CA SER A 46 -16.22 5.01 0.99
C SER A 46 -16.74 4.99 -0.44
N LYS A 47 -15.85 4.79 -1.43
CA LYS A 47 -16.25 4.77 -2.85
C LYS A 47 -16.72 3.39 -3.32
N TYR A 48 -16.19 2.31 -2.72
CA TYR A 48 -16.47 0.94 -3.14
C TYR A 48 -17.02 0.09 -2.00
N GLU A 49 -18.25 0.38 -1.58
CA GLU A 49 -18.89 -0.30 -0.46
C GLU A 49 -19.04 -1.82 -0.65
N ALA A 50 -19.25 -2.26 -1.90
CA ALA A 50 -19.35 -3.67 -2.27
C ALA A 50 -18.07 -4.48 -1.97
N LEU A 51 -16.94 -3.80 -1.77
CA LEU A 51 -15.63 -4.42 -1.54
C LEU A 51 -15.18 -4.37 -0.09
N LYS A 52 -15.99 -3.85 0.83
CA LYS A 52 -15.60 -3.74 2.24
C LYS A 52 -15.16 -5.08 2.83
N GLU A 53 -15.79 -6.17 2.42
CA GLU A 53 -15.43 -7.52 2.89
C GLU A 53 -14.19 -8.09 2.18
N SER A 54 -14.04 -7.88 0.86
CA SER A 54 -12.85 -8.37 0.13
C SER A 54 -11.57 -7.61 0.51
N LEU A 55 -11.69 -6.31 0.80
CA LEU A 55 -10.58 -5.43 1.20
C LEU A 55 -10.29 -5.45 2.70
N LYS A 56 -11.02 -6.26 3.47
CA LYS A 56 -10.94 -6.22 4.93
C LYS A 56 -9.56 -6.67 5.38
N GLY A 57 -8.82 -5.76 6.03
CA GLY A 57 -7.46 -6.04 6.51
C GLY A 57 -6.36 -5.72 5.48
N ASP A 58 -6.73 -5.39 4.24
CA ASP A 58 -5.80 -4.90 3.24
C ASP A 58 -5.51 -3.42 3.46
N LEU A 59 -4.32 -2.99 3.06
CA LEU A 59 -3.87 -1.61 3.20
C LEU A 59 -3.55 -1.00 1.86
N PHE A 60 -3.96 0.26 1.71
CA PHE A 60 -3.72 1.03 0.50
C PHE A 60 -3.05 2.35 0.85
N LEU A 61 -1.88 2.58 0.26
CA LEU A 61 -1.15 3.85 0.40
C LEU A 61 -0.69 4.35 -0.96
N LEU A 62 -0.56 5.67 -1.10
CA LEU A 62 0.19 6.31 -2.17
C LEU A 62 1.61 6.55 -1.67
N MET A 63 2.59 6.29 -2.52
CA MET A 63 4.00 6.53 -2.27
C MET A 63 4.62 7.19 -3.48
N GLU A 64 5.39 8.25 -3.25
CA GLU A 64 6.22 8.83 -4.29
C GLU A 64 7.46 7.97 -4.50
N VAL A 65 7.74 7.67 -5.76
CA VAL A 65 8.85 6.85 -6.21
C VAL A 65 9.56 7.59 -7.32
N ASP A 66 10.89 7.71 -7.22
CA ASP A 66 11.72 8.23 -8.31
C ASP A 66 11.81 7.20 -9.45
N ILE A 67 11.22 7.56 -10.59
CA ILE A 67 11.27 6.78 -11.82
C ILE A 67 11.87 7.70 -12.89
N ASP A 68 13.05 7.34 -13.37
CA ASP A 68 13.79 8.07 -14.41
C ASP A 68 14.11 9.54 -14.06
N GLY A 69 14.28 9.85 -12.77
CA GLY A 69 14.61 11.19 -12.28
C GLY A 69 13.40 12.04 -11.89
N ASP A 70 12.18 11.51 -12.06
CA ASP A 70 10.92 12.17 -11.71
C ASP A 70 10.18 11.39 -10.62
N PHE A 71 9.76 12.08 -9.56
CA PHE A 71 8.91 11.50 -8.54
C PHE A 71 7.49 11.28 -9.09
N GLN A 72 7.07 10.02 -9.14
CA GLN A 72 5.73 9.61 -9.51
C GLN A 72 5.04 8.94 -8.34
N GLU A 73 3.74 9.21 -8.18
CA GLU A 73 2.93 8.50 -7.19
C GLU A 73 2.55 7.11 -7.69
N VAL A 74 2.89 6.10 -6.91
CA VAL A 74 2.48 4.72 -7.08
C VAL A 74 1.56 4.33 -5.92
N ALA A 75 0.48 3.64 -6.23
CA ALA A 75 -0.37 3.04 -5.22
C ALA A 75 0.21 1.70 -4.78
N ILE A 76 0.50 1.56 -3.50
CA ILE A 76 0.97 0.32 -2.88
C ILE A 76 -0.20 -0.32 -2.16
N GLN A 77 -0.53 -1.55 -2.57
CA GLN A 77 -1.47 -2.42 -1.89
C GLN A 77 -0.68 -3.43 -1.06
N ILE A 78 -1.02 -3.59 0.21
CA ILE A 78 -0.39 -4.54 1.12
C ILE A 78 -1.48 -5.48 1.66
N GLU A 79 -1.35 -6.77 1.37
CA GLU A 79 -2.20 -7.84 1.90
C GLU A 79 -1.42 -8.63 2.95
N HIS A 80 -2.00 -8.75 4.14
CA HIS A 80 -1.48 -9.55 5.24
C HIS A 80 -2.24 -10.87 5.30
N GLN A 81 -1.52 -11.99 5.44
CA GLN A 81 -2.04 -13.36 5.49
C GLN A 81 -2.64 -13.84 4.16
N SER A 82 -1.84 -14.63 3.45
CA SER A 82 -2.20 -15.30 2.20
C SER A 82 -3.13 -16.52 2.37
N GLU A 83 -3.92 -16.62 3.44
CA GLU A 83 -4.84 -17.76 3.64
C GLU A 83 -6.05 -17.71 2.69
N ARG A 84 -6.20 -16.62 1.95
CA ARG A 84 -7.28 -16.41 0.97
C ARG A 84 -7.00 -17.13 -0.35
N GLU A 85 -8.03 -17.78 -0.89
CA GLU A 85 -8.00 -18.46 -2.20
C GLU A 85 -8.03 -17.47 -3.38
N ASP A 86 -7.46 -17.87 -4.52
CA ASP A 86 -7.46 -17.12 -5.79
C ASP A 86 -6.73 -15.77 -5.79
N LEU A 87 -5.43 -15.78 -5.46
CA LEU A 87 -4.58 -14.58 -5.44
C LEU A 87 -4.66 -13.75 -6.73
N SER A 88 -4.65 -14.40 -7.89
CA SER A 88 -4.68 -13.72 -9.19
C SER A 88 -5.93 -12.87 -9.38
N GLU A 89 -7.08 -13.37 -8.91
CA GLU A 89 -8.36 -12.65 -8.99
C GLU A 89 -8.33 -11.42 -8.07
N ARG A 90 -7.91 -11.59 -6.81
CA ARG A 90 -7.81 -10.48 -5.85
C ARG A 90 -6.86 -9.38 -6.31
N LEU A 91 -5.67 -9.75 -6.80
CA LEU A 91 -4.71 -8.78 -7.33
C LEU A 91 -5.28 -8.00 -8.53
N PHE A 92 -6.04 -8.67 -9.39
CA PHE A 92 -6.70 -8.04 -10.52
C PHE A 92 -7.82 -7.08 -10.07
N GLU A 93 -8.61 -7.46 -9.07
CA GLU A 93 -9.60 -6.59 -8.45
C GLU A 93 -8.93 -5.32 -7.88
N TYR A 94 -7.90 -5.47 -7.06
CA TYR A 94 -7.18 -4.34 -6.47
C TYR A 94 -6.62 -3.40 -7.53
N LEU A 95 -5.99 -3.94 -8.57
CA LEU A 95 -5.52 -3.17 -9.72
C LEU A 95 -6.64 -2.32 -10.32
N CYS A 96 -7.79 -2.93 -10.62
CA CYS A 96 -8.93 -2.26 -11.25
C CYS A 96 -9.47 -1.12 -10.37
N TYR A 97 -9.66 -1.36 -9.08
CA TYR A 97 -10.25 -0.38 -8.18
C TYR A 97 -9.32 0.79 -7.89
N VAL A 98 -8.03 0.52 -7.67
CA VAL A 98 -7.03 1.57 -7.51
C VAL A 98 -6.92 2.40 -8.78
N TRP A 99 -6.95 1.78 -9.95
CA TRP A 99 -6.94 2.48 -11.22
C TRP A 99 -8.17 3.37 -11.39
N LEU A 100 -9.37 2.88 -11.07
CA LEU A 100 -10.61 3.67 -11.13
C LEU A 100 -10.64 4.81 -10.10
N LEU A 101 -9.97 4.66 -8.95
CA LEU A 101 -9.91 5.69 -7.92
C LEU A 101 -8.89 6.78 -8.24
N LYS A 102 -7.66 6.39 -8.58
CA LYS A 102 -6.49 7.29 -8.63
C LYS A 102 -5.86 7.43 -10.01
N ARG A 103 -6.10 6.47 -10.93
CA ARG A 103 -5.42 6.37 -12.23
C ARG A 103 -3.89 6.40 -12.09
N LYS A 104 -3.38 5.64 -11.13
CA LYS A 104 -1.95 5.52 -10.82
C LYS A 104 -1.50 4.07 -11.01
N PRO A 105 -0.21 3.83 -11.29
CA PRO A 105 0.36 2.48 -11.25
C PRO A 105 0.11 1.84 -9.88
N VAL A 106 -0.02 0.51 -9.86
CA VAL A 106 -0.32 -0.26 -8.66
C VAL A 106 0.76 -1.31 -8.44
N TRP A 107 1.36 -1.32 -7.26
CA TRP A 107 2.28 -2.36 -6.82
C TRP A 107 1.70 -3.09 -5.61
N SER A 108 1.70 -4.41 -5.66
CA SER A 108 1.13 -5.26 -4.62
C SER A 108 2.21 -5.97 -3.83
N ILE A 109 2.13 -5.89 -2.50
CA ILE A 109 2.98 -6.61 -1.56
C ILE A 109 2.11 -7.61 -0.82
N VAL A 110 2.35 -8.90 -1.05
CA VAL A 110 1.62 -9.99 -0.40
C VAL A 110 2.54 -10.63 0.64
N ILE A 111 2.12 -10.57 1.90
CA ILE A 111 2.89 -11.12 3.02
C ILE A 111 2.34 -12.49 3.37
N TYR A 112 3.17 -13.51 3.12
CA TYR A 112 2.92 -14.90 3.52
C TYR A 112 3.46 -15.09 4.94
N THR A 113 2.58 -15.44 5.87
CA THR A 113 2.90 -15.72 7.28
C THR A 113 2.52 -17.14 7.63
#